data_AF-A0A7S1QZC9-F1
#
_entry.id   AF-A0A7S1QZC9-F1
#
_cell.length_a   1.000
_cell.length_b   1.000
_cell.length_c   1.000
_cell.angle_alpha   90.00
_cell.angle_beta   90.00
_cell.angle_gamma   90.00
#
_symmetry.space_group_name_H-M   'P 1'
#
loop_
_entity.id
_entity.type
_entity.pdbx_description
1 polymer ?
#
loop_
_entity_poly.entity_id
_entity_poly.type
_entity_poly.pdbx_seq_one_letter_code
_entity_poly.pdbx_strand_id
1 'polypeptide(L)'
;VAPLIMPACMVFFLLSGLVYRWLFLYVYTPEFSCDGGIWYDLFNGSMVGLLLGTLMLAASAGVYCSFESMEFLAALLLVFLVIAIHRLFQVHYALPSRFISLADARE
;
A
#
# COMPACT_ATOMS: atom_id res chain seq x y z
N VAL A 1 0.29 -18.92 -9.28
CA VAL A 1 -0.34 -18.03 -8.28
C VAL A 1 -1.31 -18.86 -7.45
N ALA A 2 -1.27 -18.77 -6.11
CA ALA A 2 -2.11 -19.58 -5.21
C ALA A 2 -3.31 -18.76 -4.66
N PRO A 3 -4.55 -18.96 -5.17
CA PRO A 3 -5.69 -18.11 -4.84
C PRO A 3 -6.17 -18.28 -3.40
N LEU A 4 -5.88 -19.41 -2.76
CA LEU A 4 -6.27 -19.73 -1.38
C LEU A 4 -5.49 -18.93 -0.31
N ILE A 5 -4.37 -18.31 -0.67
CA ILE A 5 -3.60 -17.48 0.28
C ILE A 5 -4.40 -16.21 0.63
N MET A 6 -5.11 -15.62 -0.33
CA MET A 6 -5.89 -14.39 -0.12
C MET A 6 -6.99 -14.51 0.95
N PRO A 7 -7.89 -15.52 0.92
CA PRO A 7 -8.90 -15.67 1.97
C PRO A 7 -8.28 -16.00 3.33
N ALA A 8 -7.15 -16.74 3.37
CA ALA A 8 -6.43 -16.98 4.61
C ALA A 8 -5.87 -15.68 5.22
N CYS A 9 -5.24 -14.83 4.41
CA CYS A 9 -4.79 -13.50 4.84
C CYS A 9 -5.94 -12.61 5.31
N MET A 10 -7.09 -12.65 4.62
CA MET A 10 -8.28 -11.91 5.01
C MET A 10 -8.76 -12.29 6.41
N VAL A 11 -8.86 -13.59 6.71
CA VAL A 11 -9.27 -14.07 8.04
C VAL A 11 -8.27 -13.65 9.11
N PHE A 12 -6.97 -13.76 8.81
CA PHE A 12 -5.92 -13.30 9.71
C PHE A 12 -6.07 -11.81 10.05
N PHE A 13 -6.15 -10.93 9.04
CA PHE A 13 -6.28 -9.49 9.27
C PHE A 13 -7.59 -9.10 9.96
N LEU A 14 -8.69 -9.83 9.71
CA LEU A 14 -9.97 -9.60 10.38
C LEU A 14 -9.88 -9.92 11.87
N LEU A 15 -9.32 -11.07 12.23
CA LEU A 15 -9.14 -11.46 13.63
C LEU A 15 -8.16 -10.53 14.34
N SER A 16 -7.01 -10.23 13.73
CA SER A 16 -6.05 -9.28 14.27
C SER A 16 -6.69 -7.90 14.46
N GLY A 17 -7.49 -7.42 13.52
CA GLY A 17 -8.19 -6.14 13.64
C GLY A 17 -9.15 -6.09 14.83
N LEU A 18 -9.92 -7.16 15.07
CA LEU A 18 -10.81 -7.25 16.23
C LEU A 18 -10.04 -7.26 17.55
N VAL A 19 -8.96 -8.04 17.61
CA VAL A 19 -8.10 -8.16 18.79
C VAL A 19 -7.45 -6.81 19.09
N TYR A 20 -6.75 -6.20 18.13
CA TYR A 20 -6.10 -4.90 18.33
C TYR A 20 -7.09 -3.81 18.70
N ARG A 21 -8.31 -3.80 18.12
CA ARG A 21 -9.34 -2.84 18.52
C ARG A 21 -9.70 -2.97 20.00
N TRP A 22 -9.82 -4.20 20.51
CA TRP A 22 -10.08 -4.43 21.93
C TRP A 22 -8.89 -4.00 22.80
N LEU A 23 -7.65 -4.34 22.41
CA LEU A 23 -6.46 -3.91 23.15
C LEU A 23 -6.33 -2.38 23.20
N PHE A 24 -6.57 -1.67 22.09
CA PHE A 24 -6.50 -0.21 22.07
C PHE A 24 -7.57 0.47 22.91
N LEU A 25 -8.73 -0.18 23.13
CA LEU A 25 -9.80 0.39 23.93
C LEU A 25 -9.61 0.16 25.43
N TYR A 26 -9.11 -1.04 25.81
CA TYR A 26 -9.13 -1.47 27.22
C TYR A 26 -7.74 -1.60 27.87
N VAL A 27 -6.67 -1.75 27.09
CA VAL A 27 -5.36 -2.14 27.63
C VAL A 27 -4.27 -1.12 27.32
N TYR A 28 -4.17 -0.66 26.08
CA TYR A 28 -3.09 0.22 25.66
C TYR A 28 -3.35 1.68 26.03
N THR A 29 -2.38 2.30 26.68
CA THR A 29 -2.31 3.74 26.90
C THR A 29 -1.34 4.36 25.90
N PRO A 30 -1.76 5.30 25.03
CA PRO A 30 -0.87 5.91 24.05
C PRO A 30 0.17 6.80 24.73
N GLU A 31 1.46 6.48 24.56
CA GLU A 31 2.57 7.29 25.09
C GLU A 31 2.99 8.42 24.15
N PHE A 32 2.77 8.24 22.85
CA PHE A 32 3.19 9.17 21.80
C PHE A 32 2.10 9.32 20.73
N SER A 33 1.79 10.55 20.38
CA SER A 33 0.84 10.89 19.32
C SER A 33 1.61 11.32 18.06
N CYS A 34 1.72 10.41 17.09
CA CYS A 34 2.39 10.69 15.80
C CYS A 34 1.54 11.53 14.82
N ASP A 35 0.28 11.82 15.15
CA ASP A 35 -0.72 12.46 14.27
C ASP A 35 -0.76 11.86 12.85
N GLY A 36 -0.75 10.52 12.77
CA GLY A 36 -0.76 9.81 11.49
C GLY A 36 0.56 9.84 10.71
N GLY A 37 1.66 10.38 11.24
CA GLY A 37 2.95 10.44 10.55
C GLY A 37 3.48 9.09 10.04
N ILE A 38 3.14 7.99 10.70
CA ILE A 38 3.51 6.62 10.28
C ILE A 38 2.81 6.17 8.99
N TRP A 39 1.73 6.84 8.59
CA TRP A 39 0.93 6.51 7.42
C TRP A 39 1.75 6.57 6.12
N TYR A 40 2.67 7.53 6.01
CA TYR A 40 3.49 7.69 4.81
C TYR A 40 4.42 6.50 4.62
N ASP A 41 5.00 5.97 5.69
CA ASP A 41 5.88 4.81 5.63
C ASP A 41 5.10 3.54 5.30
N LEU A 42 3.91 3.37 5.89
CA LEU A 42 3.01 2.27 5.56
C LEU A 42 2.57 2.31 4.09
N PHE A 43 2.21 3.49 3.59
CA PHE A 43 1.84 3.68 2.19
C PHE A 43 3.02 3.40 1.24
N ASN A 44 4.22 3.89 1.55
CA ASN A 44 5.41 3.61 0.76
C ASN A 44 5.74 2.11 0.75
N GLY A 45 5.69 1.45 1.91
CA GLY A 45 5.91 0.01 2.03
C GLY A 45 4.91 -0.81 1.21
N SER A 46 3.63 -0.46 1.27
CA SER A 46 2.60 -1.14 0.46
C SER A 46 2.76 -0.90 -1.04
N MET A 47 3.16 0.31 -1.46
CA MET A 47 3.47 0.61 -2.87
C MET A 47 4.69 -0.16 -3.39
N VAL A 48 5.74 -0.32 -2.57
CA VAL A 48 6.88 -1.19 -2.92
C VAL A 48 6.42 -2.64 -3.06
N GLY A 49 5.59 -3.13 -2.15
CA GLY A 49 5.01 -4.47 -2.24
C GLY A 49 4.19 -4.67 -3.52
N LEU A 50 3.37 -3.68 -3.91
CA LEU A 50 2.59 -3.70 -5.15
C LEU A 50 3.50 -3.68 -6.39
N LEU A 51 4.56 -2.87 -6.39
CA LEU A 51 5.51 -2.81 -7.49
C LEU A 51 6.24 -4.15 -7.67
N LEU A 52 6.70 -4.77 -6.58
CA LEU A 52 7.32 -6.10 -6.64
C LEU A 52 6.32 -7.17 -7.10
N GLY A 53 5.06 -7.11 -6.63
CA GLY A 53 4.01 -8.03 -7.05
C GLY A 53 3.67 -7.92 -8.54
N THR A 54 3.59 -6.70 -9.08
CA THR A 54 3.34 -6.47 -10.52
C THR A 54 4.54 -6.87 -11.39
N LEU A 55 5.77 -6.65 -10.92
CA LEU A 55 6.97 -7.17 -11.60
C LEU A 55 7.01 -8.70 -11.62
N MET A 56 6.66 -9.36 -10.53
CA MET A 56 6.55 -10.83 -10.48
C MET A 56 5.46 -11.33 -11.43
N LEU A 57 4.32 -10.63 -11.52
CA LEU A 57 3.26 -10.94 -12.47
C LEU A 57 3.77 -10.83 -13.91
N ALA A 58 4.44 -9.73 -14.27
CA ALA A 58 5.01 -9.53 -15.60
C ALA A 58 6.06 -10.60 -15.94
N ALA A 59 6.95 -10.93 -15.00
CA ALA A 59 7.92 -12.01 -15.18
C ALA A 59 7.23 -13.37 -15.42
N SER A 60 6.18 -13.68 -14.66
CA SER A 60 5.42 -14.92 -14.86
C SER A 60 4.70 -14.94 -16.22
N ALA A 61 4.12 -13.81 -16.65
CA ALA A 61 3.49 -13.71 -17.96
C ALA A 61 4.50 -13.91 -19.10
N GLY A 62 5.71 -13.37 -18.98
CA GLY A 62 6.78 -13.58 -19.97
C GLY A 62 7.17 -15.06 -20.11
N VAL A 63 7.23 -15.80 -18.99
CA VAL A 63 7.54 -17.24 -18.99
C VAL A 63 6.40 -18.08 -19.58
N TYR A 64 5.14 -17.76 -19.26
CA TYR A 64 3.99 -18.61 -19.65
C TYR A 64 3.35 -18.22 -20.99
N CYS A 65 3.35 -16.95 -21.38
CA CYS A 65 2.62 -16.43 -22.53
C CYS A 65 3.52 -15.92 -23.67
N SER A 66 4.86 -15.91 -23.49
CA SER A 66 5.86 -15.27 -24.37
C SER A 66 5.98 -13.76 -24.21
N PHE A 67 7.13 -13.20 -24.59
CA PHE A 67 7.46 -11.77 -24.45
C PHE A 67 6.74 -10.85 -25.45
N GLU A 68 6.22 -11.40 -26.54
CA GLU A 68 5.45 -10.64 -27.55
C GLU A 68 3.94 -10.62 -27.26
N SER A 69 3.52 -11.29 -26.18
CA SER A 69 2.12 -11.41 -25.81
C SER A 69 1.54 -10.09 -25.30
N MET A 70 0.26 -9.86 -25.60
CA MET A 70 -0.45 -8.65 -25.15
C MET A 70 -0.55 -8.61 -23.62
N GLU A 71 -0.59 -9.79 -22.99
CA GLU A 71 -0.63 -10.00 -21.55
C GLU A 71 0.65 -9.52 -20.88
N PHE A 72 1.81 -9.83 -21.47
CA PHE A 72 3.10 -9.32 -20.98
C PHE A 72 3.18 -7.79 -21.11
N LEU A 73 2.78 -7.25 -22.26
CA LEU A 73 2.74 -5.79 -22.47
C LEU A 73 1.81 -5.09 -21.46
N ALA A 74 0.64 -5.66 -21.20
CA ALA A 74 -0.32 -5.13 -20.23
C ALA A 74 0.24 -5.17 -18.79
N ALA A 75 0.90 -6.26 -18.41
CA ALA A 75 1.56 -6.36 -17.10
C ALA A 75 2.71 -5.35 -16.95
N LEU A 76 3.46 -5.09 -18.03
CA LEU A 76 4.54 -4.11 -18.05
C LEU A 76 4.00 -2.68 -17.97
N LEU A 77 2.93 -2.37 -18.70
CA LEU A 77 2.20 -1.10 -18.58
C LEU A 77 1.71 -0.87 -17.15
N LEU A 78 1.22 -1.92 -16.47
CA LEU A 78 0.78 -1.84 -15.08
C LEU A 78 1.92 -1.42 -14.14
N VAL A 79 3.13 -1.93 -14.33
CA VAL A 79 4.30 -1.52 -13.54
C VAL A 79 4.56 -0.02 -13.69
N PHE A 80 4.55 0.49 -14.93
CA PHE A 80 4.73 1.92 -15.17
C PHE A 80 3.61 2.77 -14.55
N LEU A 81 2.38 2.30 -14.63
CA LEU A 81 1.22 2.98 -14.06
C LEU A 81 1.32 3.07 -12.54
N VAL A 82 1.73 1.99 -11.86
CA VAL A 82 1.96 2.00 -10.40
C VAL A 82 3.02 3.04 -10.02
N ILE A 83 4.13 3.12 -10.76
CA ILE A 83 5.17 4.13 -10.52
C ILE A 83 4.61 5.54 -10.73
N ALA A 84 3.86 5.77 -11.80
CA ALA A 84 3.28 7.08 -12.11
C ALA A 84 2.28 7.53 -11.03
N ILE A 85 1.38 6.64 -10.60
CA ILE A 85 0.42 6.92 -9.53
C ILE A 85 1.13 7.18 -8.21
N HIS A 86 2.15 6.39 -7.86
CA HIS A 86 2.91 6.62 -6.65
C HIS A 86 3.51 8.03 -6.64
N ARG A 87 4.12 8.47 -7.74
CA ARG A 87 4.66 9.82 -7.87
C ARG A 87 3.58 10.89 -7.76
N LEU A 88 2.43 10.69 -8.39
CA LEU A 88 1.31 11.62 -8.33
C LEU A 88 0.80 11.78 -6.89
N PHE A 89 0.63 10.67 -6.17
CA PHE A 89 0.19 10.70 -4.78
C PHE A 89 1.22 11.29 -3.82
N GLN A 90 2.51 11.08 -4.07
CA GLN A 90 3.57 11.74 -3.30
C GLN A 90 3.52 13.26 -3.46
N VAL A 91 3.40 13.74 -4.69
CA VAL A 91 3.41 15.17 -5.00
C VAL A 91 2.12 15.86 -4.52
N HIS A 92 0.97 15.23 -4.77
CA HIS A 92 -0.33 15.88 -4.55
C HIS A 92 -0.85 15.72 -3.11
N TYR A 93 -0.59 14.58 -2.46
CA TYR A 93 -1.14 14.31 -1.13
C TYR A 93 -0.06 14.29 -0.04
N ALA A 94 0.99 13.49 -0.22
CA ALA A 94 1.92 13.22 0.88
C ALA A 94 2.79 14.42 1.27
N LEU A 95 3.23 15.23 0.29
CA LEU A 95 4.04 16.42 0.58
C LEU A 95 3.24 17.52 1.29
N PRO A 96 2.03 17.91 0.83
CA PRO A 96 1.24 18.93 1.52
C PRO A 96 0.80 18.51 2.92
N SER A 97 0.40 17.25 3.11
CA SER A 97 -0.15 16.77 4.38
C SER A 97 0.89 16.62 5.50
N ARG A 98 2.18 16.78 5.21
CA ARG A 98 3.26 16.80 6.21
C ARG A 98 3.32 18.10 7.00
N PHE A 99 2.68 19.16 6.51
CA PHE A 99 2.70 20.46 7.14
C PHE A 99 1.28 20.84 7.56
N ILE A 100 1.14 21.39 8.76
CA ILE A 100 -0.12 21.99 9.18
C ILE A 100 -0.44 23.17 8.26
N SER A 101 -1.72 23.30 7.87
CA SER A 101 -2.13 24.42 7.04
C SER A 101 -2.03 25.72 7.84
N LEU A 102 -1.67 26.83 7.19
CA LEU A 102 -1.60 28.14 7.85
C LEU A 102 -2.98 28.64 8.31
N ALA A 103 -4.05 28.14 7.71
CA ALA A 103 -5.41 28.43 8.15
C ALA A 103 -5.68 27.76 9.51
N ASP A 104 -5.33 26.47 9.65
CA ASP A 104 -5.55 25.72 10.89
C ASP A 104 -4.60 26.19 12.02
N ALA A 105 -3.40 26.65 11.67
CA ALA A 105 -2.44 27.16 12.66
C ALA A 105 -2.81 28.53 13.26
N ARG A 106 -3.81 29.21 12.69
CA ARG A 106 -4.26 30.54 13.14
C ARG A 106 -5.38 30.46 14.20
N GLU A 107 -6.16 29.38 14.19
CA GLU A 107 -7.23 29.13 15.17
C GLU A 107 -6.66 28.64 16.51
#